data_AF-A0ABD2Z4F1-F1
#
_entry.id   AF-A0ABD2Z4F1-F1
#
_cell.length_a   1.000
_cell.length_b   1.000
_cell.length_c   1.000
_cell.angle_alpha   90.00
_cell.angle_beta   90.00
_cell.angle_gamma   90.00
#
_symmetry.space_group_name_H-M   'P 1'
#
loop_
_entity.id
_entity.type
_entity.pdbx_description
1 polymer ?
#
loop_
_entity_poly.entity_id
_entity_poly.type
_entity_poly.pdbx_seq_one_letter_code
_entity_poly.pdbx_strand_id
1 'polypeptide(L)'
;MLDSTLPLKEAFGRLEQIDRNYKLNPSEDEWKVAYIVHDCLKKFYDSTNHFSGNSFPTSNVFFPDICKLQLKLKEWENSDHDFIRNMAGPMKEKFEKYWDECCLVLAIAVVFDPRFKLALVEYNYNAIYGENAKSM
;
A
#
# COMPACT_ATOMS: atom_id res chain seq x y z
N MET A 1 8.72 12.14 1.69
CA MET A 1 8.23 13.54 1.59
C MET A 1 7.18 13.79 2.67
N LEU A 2 6.00 13.13 2.64
CA LEU A 2 4.97 13.29 3.69
C LEU A 2 5.46 12.95 5.11
N ASP A 3 6.16 11.83 5.27
CA ASP A 3 6.71 11.37 6.56
C ASP A 3 7.61 12.44 7.25
N SER A 4 8.34 13.22 6.45
CA SER A 4 9.22 14.30 6.95
C SER A 4 8.49 15.65 7.13
N THR A 5 7.39 15.88 6.42
CA THR A 5 6.66 17.16 6.45
C THR A 5 5.55 17.20 7.50
N LEU A 6 4.90 16.07 7.79
CA LEU A 6 3.82 16.01 8.80
C LEU A 6 4.24 16.49 10.20
N PRO A 7 5.45 16.14 10.71
CA PRO A 7 5.93 16.65 12.01
C PRO A 7 6.11 18.17 12.04
N LEU A 8 6.23 18.80 10.87
CA LEU A 8 6.45 20.24 10.75
C LEU A 8 5.16 21.05 10.79
N LYS A 9 3.98 20.43 10.91
CA LYS A 9 2.68 21.15 10.92
C LYS A 9 2.68 22.40 11.81
N GLU A 10 3.20 22.31 13.03
CA GLU A 10 3.28 23.46 13.94
C GLU A 10 4.24 24.56 13.44
N ALA A 11 5.34 24.17 12.79
CA ALA A 11 6.29 25.11 12.21
C ALA A 11 5.66 25.90 11.06
N PHE A 12 4.83 25.25 10.21
CA PHE A 12 4.05 25.93 9.17
C PHE A 12 3.08 26.96 9.78
N GLY A 13 2.37 26.59 10.85
CA GLY A 13 1.48 27.50 11.57
C GLY A 13 2.20 28.68 12.23
N ARG A 14 3.39 28.46 12.81
CA ARG A 14 4.21 29.55 13.35
C ARG A 14 4.74 30.48 12.27
N LEU A 15 5.13 29.94 11.12
CA LEU A 15 5.65 30.74 10.01
C LEU A 15 4.58 31.70 9.46
N GLU A 16 3.32 31.26 9.37
CA GLU A 16 2.18 32.11 8.99
C GLU A 16 1.95 33.27 9.97
N GLN A 17 2.22 33.06 11.26
CA GLN A 17 2.10 34.13 12.27
C GLN A 17 3.23 35.16 12.18
N ILE A 18 4.43 34.73 11.79
CA ILE A 18 5.64 35.58 11.74
C ILE A 18 5.72 36.33 10.42
N ASP A 19 5.47 35.66 9.29
CA ASP A 19 5.54 36.24 7.94
C ASP A 19 4.14 36.42 7.36
N ARG A 20 3.68 37.68 7.31
CA ARG A 20 2.37 38.06 6.76
C ARG A 20 2.21 37.75 5.26
N ASN A 21 3.32 37.54 4.55
CA ASN A 21 3.29 37.17 3.13
C ASN A 21 3.22 35.66 2.93
N TYR A 22 3.43 34.85 3.97
CA TYR A 22 3.34 33.40 3.91
C TYR A 22 1.87 32.95 3.87
N LYS A 23 1.46 32.34 2.75
CA LYS A 23 0.09 31.87 2.51
C LYS A 23 0.02 30.38 2.13
N LEU A 24 1.08 29.63 2.41
CA LEU A 24 1.21 28.23 2.02
C LEU A 24 0.95 27.26 3.18
N ASN A 25 0.45 27.76 4.32
CA ASN A 25 0.05 26.89 5.42
C ASN A 25 -1.19 26.09 4.99
N PRO A 26 -1.14 24.75 4.95
CA PRO A 26 -2.32 23.96 4.68
C PRO A 26 -3.37 24.16 5.78
N SER A 27 -4.63 24.10 5.39
CA SER A 27 -5.76 24.09 6.31
C SER A 27 -5.76 22.84 7.19
N GLU A 28 -6.50 22.88 8.30
CA GLU A 28 -6.65 21.72 9.20
C GLU A 28 -7.19 20.48 8.48
N ASP A 29 -8.10 20.66 7.52
CA ASP A 29 -8.64 19.54 6.75
C ASP A 29 -7.63 19.00 5.73
N GLU A 30 -6.84 19.86 5.08
CA GLU A 30 -5.73 19.40 4.22
C GLU A 30 -4.67 18.63 5.01
N TRP A 31 -4.35 19.06 6.23
CA TRP A 31 -3.47 18.30 7.13
C TRP A 31 -4.05 16.93 7.46
N LYS A 32 -5.35 16.84 7.79
CA LYS A 32 -6.01 15.54 8.04
C LYS A 32 -5.92 14.62 6.82
N VAL A 33 -6.21 15.14 5.63
CA VAL A 33 -6.08 14.39 4.37
C VAL A 33 -4.64 13.90 4.20
N ALA A 34 -3.65 14.75 4.45
CA ALA A 34 -2.23 14.39 4.33
C ALA A 34 -1.83 13.25 5.29
N TYR A 35 -2.33 13.24 6.53
CA TYR A 35 -2.12 12.13 7.48
C TYR A 35 -2.73 10.83 6.98
N ILE A 36 -3.98 10.86 6.52
CA ILE A 36 -4.67 9.65 6.05
C ILE A 36 -3.99 9.09 4.79
N VAL A 37 -3.62 9.96 3.85
CA VAL A 37 -2.89 9.56 2.64
C VAL A 37 -1.50 9.02 3.00
N HIS A 38 -0.80 9.66 3.93
CA HIS A 38 0.49 9.16 4.43
C HIS A 38 0.38 7.74 4.96
N ASP A 39 -0.59 7.46 5.83
CA ASP A 39 -0.75 6.14 6.45
C ASP A 39 -1.12 5.07 5.43
N CYS A 40 -1.85 5.44 4.37
CA CYS A 40 -2.09 4.57 3.23
C CYS A 40 -0.79 4.27 2.50
N LEU A 41 -0.08 5.31 2.04
CA LEU A 41 1.15 5.17 1.27
C LEU A 41 2.29 4.50 2.06
N LYS A 42 2.31 4.64 3.39
CA LYS A 42 3.28 3.97 4.26
C LYS A 42 3.23 2.45 4.13
N LYS A 43 2.04 1.87 3.96
CA LYS A 43 1.89 0.41 3.72
C LYS A 43 2.60 -0.04 2.45
N PHE A 44 2.52 0.76 1.38
CA PHE A 44 3.23 0.48 0.12
C PHE A 44 4.73 0.67 0.28
N TYR A 45 5.14 1.72 0.98
CA TYR A 45 6.55 1.98 1.25
C TYR A 45 7.20 0.85 2.05
N ASP A 46 6.54 0.38 3.12
CA ASP A 46 7.06 -0.70 3.97
C ASP A 46 7.20 -2.01 3.19
N SER A 47 6.18 -2.38 2.40
CA SER A 47 6.28 -3.55 1.51
C SER A 47 7.37 -3.39 0.44
N THR A 48 7.52 -2.19 -0.14
CA THR A 48 8.55 -1.92 -1.15
C THR A 48 9.95 -1.99 -0.56
N ASN A 49 10.16 -1.46 0.65
CA ASN A 49 11.41 -1.60 1.37
C ASN A 49 11.72 -3.06 1.69
N HIS A 50 10.70 -3.84 2.05
CA HIS A 50 10.86 -5.28 2.25
C HIS A 50 11.33 -5.98 0.96
N PHE A 51 10.73 -5.65 -0.20
CA PHE A 51 11.16 -6.16 -1.51
C PHE A 51 12.57 -5.69 -1.90
N SER A 52 12.90 -4.45 -1.57
CA SER A 52 14.17 -3.81 -1.93
C SER A 52 15.32 -4.22 -1.01
N GLY A 53 15.08 -5.07 -0.01
CA GLY A 53 16.09 -5.58 0.90
C GLY A 53 17.09 -6.51 0.21
N ASN A 54 18.36 -6.14 0.22
CA ASN A 54 19.43 -6.84 -0.51
C ASN A 54 19.84 -8.18 0.13
N SER A 55 19.37 -8.48 1.34
CA SER A 55 19.86 -9.60 2.16
C SER A 55 19.06 -10.88 2.04
N PHE A 56 17.82 -10.86 1.54
CA PHE A 56 16.98 -12.06 1.41
C PHE A 56 15.95 -11.96 0.25
N PRO A 57 16.38 -12.07 -1.01
CA PRO A 57 15.45 -12.05 -2.14
C PRO A 57 15.06 -13.50 -2.48
N THR A 58 14.19 -14.11 -1.69
CA THR A 58 13.58 -15.38 -2.09
C THR A 58 12.10 -15.13 -2.30
N SER A 59 11.63 -15.29 -3.54
CA SER A 59 10.27 -14.98 -4.02
C SER A 59 9.12 -15.50 -3.13
N ASN A 60 9.36 -16.59 -2.41
CA ASN A 60 8.51 -17.17 -1.36
C ASN A 60 8.20 -16.24 -0.18
N VAL A 61 9.07 -15.28 0.15
CA VAL A 61 8.86 -14.33 1.26
C VAL A 61 7.97 -13.16 0.83
N PHE A 62 8.00 -12.81 -0.44
CA PHE A 62 7.35 -11.62 -0.98
C PHE A 62 5.88 -11.80 -1.31
N PHE A 63 5.46 -13.02 -1.65
CA PHE A 63 4.09 -13.31 -2.02
C PHE A 63 3.04 -12.86 -0.98
N PRO A 64 3.19 -13.13 0.34
CA PRO A 64 2.27 -12.60 1.35
C PRO A 64 2.11 -11.08 1.33
N ASP A 65 3.20 -10.34 1.12
CA ASP A 65 3.16 -8.88 1.17
C ASP A 65 2.49 -8.29 -0.07
N ILE A 66 2.70 -8.91 -1.24
CA ILE A 66 2.00 -8.55 -2.47
C ILE A 66 0.49 -8.86 -2.33
N CYS A 67 0.13 -10.02 -1.76
CA CYS A 67 -1.27 -10.34 -1.48
C CYS A 67 -1.92 -9.34 -0.52
N LYS A 68 -1.22 -8.93 0.54
CA LYS A 68 -1.70 -7.90 1.48
C LYS A 68 -1.92 -6.55 0.79
N LEU A 69 -1.02 -6.14 -0.12
CA LEU A 69 -1.20 -4.90 -0.89
C LEU A 69 -2.44 -4.98 -1.78
N GLN A 70 -2.68 -6.11 -2.44
CA GLN A 70 -3.86 -6.33 -3.25
C GLN A 70 -5.16 -6.21 -2.43
N LEU A 71 -5.18 -6.78 -1.22
CA LEU A 71 -6.30 -6.65 -0.29
C LEU A 71 -6.49 -5.19 0.15
N LYS A 72 -5.40 -4.49 0.49
CA LYS A 72 -5.46 -3.08 0.90
C LYS A 72 -5.99 -2.17 -0.21
N LEU A 73 -5.62 -2.41 -1.46
CA LEU A 73 -6.17 -1.68 -2.60
C LEU A 73 -7.68 -1.89 -2.73
N LYS A 74 -8.17 -3.13 -2.58
CA LYS A 74 -9.61 -3.44 -2.58
C LYS A 74 -10.36 -2.78 -1.42
N GLU A 75 -9.75 -2.75 -0.23
CA GLU A 75 -10.32 -2.03 0.91
C GLU A 75 -10.42 -0.51 0.60
N TRP A 76 -9.39 0.07 -0.02
CA TRP A 76 -9.35 1.50 -0.32
C TRP A 76 -10.32 1.92 -1.43
N GLU A 77 -10.59 1.05 -2.41
CA GLU A 77 -11.66 1.28 -3.39
C GLU A 77 -13.03 1.44 -2.71
N ASN A 78 -13.22 0.84 -1.53
CA ASN A 78 -14.46 0.90 -0.75
C ASN A 78 -14.34 1.81 0.48
N SER A 79 -13.33 2.70 0.53
CA SER A 79 -13.12 3.59 1.68
C SER A 79 -14.24 4.63 1.80
N ASP A 80 -14.59 4.99 3.04
CA ASP A 80 -15.49 6.11 3.33
C ASP A 80 -14.92 7.46 2.86
N HIS A 81 -13.61 7.55 2.65
CA HIS A 81 -12.92 8.74 2.19
C HIS A 81 -12.84 8.80 0.66
N ASP A 82 -13.53 9.75 0.05
CA ASP A 82 -13.57 9.96 -1.40
C ASP A 82 -12.18 10.09 -2.02
N PHE A 83 -11.27 10.82 -1.37
CA PHE A 83 -9.90 11.00 -1.85
C PHE A 83 -9.09 9.70 -1.83
N ILE A 84 -9.38 8.79 -0.90
CA ILE A 84 -8.75 7.46 -0.88
C ILE A 84 -9.29 6.60 -2.01
N ARG A 85 -10.61 6.60 -2.25
CA ARG A 85 -11.19 5.88 -3.40
C ARG A 85 -10.63 6.38 -4.73
N ASN A 86 -10.54 7.70 -4.90
CA ASN A 86 -9.99 8.33 -6.10
C ASN A 86 -8.50 8.00 -6.31
N MET A 87 -7.74 7.80 -5.22
CA MET A 87 -6.34 7.37 -5.28
C MET A 87 -6.21 5.87 -5.56
N ALA A 88 -7.10 5.04 -4.99
CA ALA A 88 -7.03 3.59 -5.04
C ALA A 88 -7.13 3.03 -6.46
N GLY A 89 -8.06 3.52 -7.28
CA GLY A 89 -8.29 3.03 -8.65
C GLY A 89 -7.02 3.06 -9.51
N PRO A 90 -6.39 4.22 -9.74
CA PRO A 90 -5.16 4.31 -10.53
C PRO A 90 -3.98 3.54 -9.94
N MET A 91 -3.90 3.43 -8.61
CA MET A 91 -2.86 2.62 -7.95
C MET A 91 -3.07 1.13 -8.20
N LYS A 92 -4.32 0.67 -8.14
CA LYS A 92 -4.70 -0.72 -8.39
C LYS A 92 -4.48 -1.09 -9.85
N GLU A 93 -4.88 -0.26 -10.80
CA GLU A 93 -4.64 -0.52 -12.23
C GLU A 93 -3.15 -0.75 -12.52
N LYS A 94 -2.27 0.09 -11.95
CA LYS A 94 -0.82 -0.09 -12.07
C LYS A 94 -0.33 -1.36 -11.39
N PHE A 95 -0.89 -1.68 -10.22
CA PHE A 95 -0.52 -2.88 -9.46
C PHE A 95 -0.94 -4.16 -10.18
N GLU A 96 -2.16 -4.20 -10.72
CA GLU A 96 -2.73 -5.36 -11.42
C GLU A 96 -1.88 -5.78 -12.62
N LYS A 97 -1.31 -4.82 -13.35
CA LYS A 97 -0.37 -5.12 -14.45
C LYS A 97 0.81 -5.99 -13.99
N TYR A 98 1.41 -5.68 -12.83
CA TYR A 98 2.51 -6.48 -12.29
C TYR A 98 2.02 -7.78 -11.65
N TRP A 99 0.85 -7.74 -11.02
CA TRP A 99 0.22 -8.92 -10.43
C TRP A 99 -0.04 -10.00 -11.49
N ASP A 100 -0.63 -9.65 -12.64
CA ASP A 100 -0.94 -10.59 -13.71
C ASP A 100 0.30 -11.23 -14.32
N GLU A 101 1.41 -10.48 -14.41
CA GLU A 101 2.68 -10.99 -14.95
C GLU A 101 3.42 -11.91 -13.97
N CYS A 102 3.35 -11.63 -12.66
CA CYS A 102 4.24 -12.24 -11.67
C CYS A 102 3.54 -13.19 -10.68
N CYS A 103 2.21 -13.12 -10.51
CA CYS A 103 1.48 -13.85 -9.47
C CYS A 103 1.72 -15.36 -9.51
N LEU A 104 1.70 -15.96 -10.71
CA LEU A 104 1.89 -17.41 -10.87
C LEU A 104 3.29 -17.85 -10.46
N VAL A 105 4.33 -17.11 -10.88
CA VAL A 105 5.73 -17.43 -10.54
C VAL A 105 5.95 -17.33 -9.04
N LEU A 106 5.38 -16.30 -8.40
CA LEU A 106 5.44 -16.11 -6.95
C LEU A 106 4.70 -17.22 -6.20
N ALA A 107 3.51 -17.60 -6.66
CA ALA A 107 2.72 -18.69 -6.08
C ALA A 107 3.47 -20.03 -6.17
N ILE A 108 4.06 -20.35 -7.32
CA ILE A 108 4.88 -21.55 -7.50
C ILE A 108 6.07 -21.55 -6.54
N ALA A 109 6.78 -20.42 -6.40
CA ALA A 109 7.89 -20.30 -5.47
C ALA A 109 7.48 -20.54 -4.01
N VAL A 110 6.29 -20.08 -3.61
CA VAL A 110 5.72 -20.35 -2.28
C VAL A 110 5.35 -21.82 -2.09
N VAL A 111 4.77 -22.47 -3.11
CA VAL A 111 4.43 -23.89 -3.06
C VAL A 111 5.68 -24.76 -2.87
N PHE A 112 6.79 -24.38 -3.48
CA PHE A 112 8.07 -25.06 -3.30
C PHE A 112 8.76 -24.73 -1.97
N ASP A 113 8.32 -23.71 -1.21
CA ASP A 113 8.81 -23.47 0.14
C ASP A 113 8.21 -24.51 1.11
N PRO A 114 9.04 -25.36 1.75
CA PRO A 114 8.57 -26.40 2.66
C PRO A 114 7.77 -25.87 3.86
N ARG A 115 7.94 -24.59 4.22
CA ARG A 115 7.26 -23.93 5.35
C ARG A 115 5.83 -23.53 5.04
N PHE A 116 5.53 -23.22 3.78
CA PHE A 116 4.25 -22.64 3.38
C PHE A 116 3.40 -23.60 2.56
N LYS A 117 4.00 -24.19 1.51
CA LYS A 117 3.33 -25.08 0.57
C LYS A 117 2.08 -24.42 -0.05
N LEU A 118 1.12 -25.23 -0.46
CA LEU A 118 -0.12 -24.78 -1.09
C LEU A 118 -1.04 -23.98 -0.14
N ALA A 119 -0.99 -24.26 1.17
CA ALA A 119 -1.89 -23.67 2.16
C ALA A 119 -1.81 -22.13 2.20
N LEU A 120 -0.62 -21.55 2.04
CA LEU A 120 -0.47 -20.09 2.01
C LEU A 120 -1.05 -19.48 0.74
N VAL A 121 -0.93 -20.16 -0.40
CA VAL A 121 -1.51 -19.70 -1.67
C VAL A 121 -3.04 -19.74 -1.58
N GLU A 122 -3.60 -20.86 -1.12
CA GLU A 122 -5.05 -21.02 -0.91
C GLU A 122 -5.61 -19.96 0.03
N TYR A 123 -4.95 -19.72 1.17
CA TYR A 123 -5.37 -18.70 2.13
C TYR A 123 -5.45 -17.31 1.49
N ASN A 124 -4.39 -16.89 0.80
CA ASN A 124 -4.35 -15.55 0.19
C ASN A 124 -5.30 -15.43 -1.00
N TYR A 125 -5.42 -16.45 -1.85
CA TYR A 125 -6.34 -16.42 -2.99
C TYR A 125 -7.80 -16.41 -2.52
N ASN A 126 -8.14 -17.17 -1.49
CA ASN A 126 -9.47 -17.10 -0.86
C ASN A 126 -9.75 -15.71 -0.28
N ALA A 127 -8.77 -15.08 0.36
CA ALA A 127 -8.92 -13.73 0.87
C ALA A 127 -9.13 -12.70 -0.26
N ILE A 128 -8.40 -12.84 -1.37
CA ILE A 128 -8.47 -11.91 -2.50
C ILE A 128 -9.74 -12.10 -3.33
N TYR A 129 -10.11 -13.34 -3.65
CA TYR A 129 -11.15 -13.66 -4.64
C TYR A 129 -12.43 -14.24 -4.04
N GLY A 130 -12.44 -14.63 -2.76
CA GLY A 130 -13.59 -15.24 -2.11
C GLY A 130 -14.03 -16.52 -2.83
N GLU A 131 -15.31 -16.61 -3.19
CA GLU A 131 -15.88 -17.77 -3.89
C GLU A 131 -15.25 -18.02 -5.27
N ASN A 132 -14.71 -16.99 -5.92
CA ASN A 132 -14.06 -17.08 -7.23
C ASN A 132 -12.65 -17.66 -7.16
N ALA A 133 -12.11 -17.93 -5.96
CA ALA A 133 -10.78 -18.51 -5.80
C ALA A 133 -10.66 -19.93 -6.40
N LYS A 134 -11.77 -20.68 -6.52
CA LYS A 134 -11.79 -22.05 -7.07
C LYS A 134 -11.74 -22.11 -8.60
N SER A 135 -11.89 -20.97 -9.29
CA SER A 135 -11.92 -20.88 -10.75
C SER A 135 -10.63 -20.35 -11.38
N MET A 136 -9.62 -20.06 -10.56
CA MET A 136 -8.24 -19.69 -10.97
C MET A 136 -7.28 -20.83 -10.66
#